data_AF-A0AAV6GW52-F1
#
_entry.id   AF-A0AAV6GW52-F1
#
_cell.length_a   1.000
_cell.length_b   1.000
_cell.length_c   1.000
_cell.angle_alpha   90.00
_cell.angle_beta   90.00
_cell.angle_gamma   90.00
#
_symmetry.space_group_name_H-M   'P 1'
#
loop_
_entity.id
_entity.type
_entity.pdbx_description
1 polymer ?
#
loop_
_entity_poly.entity_id
_entity_poly.type
_entity_poly.pdbx_seq_one_letter_code
_entity_poly.pdbx_strand_id
1 'polypeptide(L)'
;MVIRVYIASSSGSVAVKKRQQAIVGFLEANRISFEEVDITMLENERQWMYRNIPQEKHPEKGNPMPPQIFNGQEYCGDYEDFFQSKENNTVFSFLGLNSHPSVKESES
;
A
#
# COMPACT_ATOMS: atom_id res chain seq x y z
N MET A 1 13.47 5.57 2.23
CA MET A 1 12.04 5.41 1.89
C MET A 1 11.75 3.92 1.77
N VAL A 2 10.69 3.44 2.42
CA VAL A 2 10.29 2.02 2.43
C VAL A 2 8.77 1.97 2.29
N ILE A 3 8.27 1.21 1.32
CA ILE A 3 6.84 1.01 1.15
C ILE A 3 6.36 0.05 2.25
N ARG A 4 5.32 0.44 2.98
CA ARG A 4 4.67 -0.35 4.00
C ARG A 4 3.26 -0.67 3.56
N VAL A 5 2.92 -1.94 3.53
CA VAL A 5 1.59 -2.42 3.20
C VAL A 5 0.99 -3.01 4.46
N TYR A 6 0.04 -2.29 5.06
CA TYR A 6 -0.69 -2.79 6.22
C TYR A 6 -1.76 -3.78 5.76
N ILE A 7 -1.69 -5.00 6.28
CA ILE A 7 -2.57 -6.11 5.91
C ILE A 7 -3.21 -6.74 7.15
N ALA A 8 -4.32 -7.44 6.97
CA ALA A 8 -4.87 -8.35 7.97
C ALA A 8 -4.85 -9.79 7.45
N SER A 9 -3.87 -10.58 7.87
CA SER A 9 -3.71 -11.98 7.43
C SER A 9 -4.90 -12.86 7.84
N SER A 10 -5.47 -12.66 9.04
CA SER A 10 -6.59 -13.46 9.54
C SER A 10 -7.98 -12.86 9.25
N SER A 11 -8.06 -11.89 8.32
CA SER A 11 -9.33 -11.30 7.92
C SER A 11 -10.38 -12.35 7.52
N GLY A 12 -11.61 -12.22 8.01
CA GLY A 12 -12.73 -13.09 7.59
C GLY A 12 -13.24 -12.77 6.18
N SER A 13 -12.85 -11.63 5.61
CA SER A 13 -13.32 -11.18 4.30
C SER A 13 -12.43 -11.68 3.17
N VAL A 14 -13.00 -12.49 2.28
CA VAL A 14 -12.33 -12.95 1.05
C VAL A 14 -11.93 -11.78 0.15
N ALA A 15 -12.76 -10.73 0.08
CA ALA A 15 -12.46 -9.55 -0.70
C ALA A 15 -11.21 -8.83 -0.18
N VAL A 16 -11.08 -8.67 1.14
CA VAL A 16 -9.90 -8.07 1.77
C VAL A 16 -8.64 -8.89 1.46
N LYS A 17 -8.69 -10.22 1.60
CA LYS A 17 -7.56 -11.08 1.27
C LYS A 17 -7.11 -10.94 -0.18
N LYS A 18 -8.05 -10.93 -1.13
CA LYS A 18 -7.75 -10.76 -2.56
C LYS A 18 -7.11 -9.40 -2.86
N ARG A 19 -7.63 -8.33 -2.25
CA ARG A 19 -7.09 -6.97 -2.39
C ARG A 19 -5.65 -6.87 -1.87
N GLN A 20 -5.39 -7.44 -0.69
CA GLN A 20 -4.03 -7.52 -0.11
C GLN A 20 -3.08 -8.27 -1.05
N GLN A 21 -3.47 -9.47 -1.50
CA GLN A 21 -2.67 -10.28 -2.42
C GLN A 21 -2.40 -9.57 -3.75
N ALA A 22 -3.36 -8.81 -4.27
CA ALA A 22 -3.19 -8.07 -5.52
C ALA A 22 -2.12 -6.97 -5.42
N ILE A 23 -2.06 -6.26 -4.28
CA ILE A 23 -1.03 -5.24 -4.03
C ILE A 23 0.33 -5.92 -3.82
N VAL A 24 0.41 -6.88 -2.90
CA VAL A 24 1.65 -7.62 -2.59
C VAL A 24 2.24 -8.23 -3.86
N GLY A 25 1.43 -9.00 -4.59
CA GLY A 25 1.88 -9.66 -5.83
C GLY A 25 2.30 -8.67 -6.92
N PHE A 26 1.69 -7.47 -6.98
CA PHE A 26 2.16 -6.44 -7.90
C PHE A 26 3.52 -5.89 -7.49
N LEU A 27 3.72 -5.57 -6.21
CA LEU A 27 5.00 -5.03 -5.72
C LEU A 27 6.13 -6.04 -5.93
N GLU A 28 5.89 -7.32 -5.64
CA GLU A 28 6.84 -8.41 -5.90
C GLU A 28 7.16 -8.55 -7.40
N ALA A 29 6.15 -8.58 -8.26
CA ALA A 29 6.33 -8.72 -9.70
C ALA A 29 7.13 -7.56 -10.31
N ASN A 30 6.99 -6.35 -9.75
CA ASN A 30 7.72 -5.15 -10.18
C ASN A 30 9.04 -4.93 -9.41
N ARG A 31 9.44 -5.87 -8.55
CA ARG A 31 10.66 -5.78 -7.71
C ARG A 31 10.73 -4.51 -6.87
N ILE A 32 9.58 -4.02 -6.43
CA ILE A 32 9.49 -2.90 -5.50
C ILE A 32 9.75 -3.47 -4.11
N SER A 33 10.66 -2.85 -3.34
CA SER A 33 10.92 -3.27 -1.96
C SER A 33 9.83 -2.74 -1.04
N PHE A 34 9.22 -3.63 -0.25
CA PHE A 34 8.17 -3.28 0.70
C PHE A 34 8.23 -4.15 1.96
N GLU A 35 7.50 -3.71 2.98
CA GLU A 35 7.29 -4.41 4.24
C GLU A 35 5.79 -4.68 4.41
N GLU A 36 5.43 -5.94 4.70
CA GLU A 36 4.08 -6.31 5.09
C GLU A 36 3.92 -6.14 6.60
N VAL A 37 3.03 -5.24 7.01
CA VAL A 37 2.73 -5.02 8.42
C VAL A 37 1.38 -5.66 8.74
N ASP A 38 1.41 -6.84 9.37
CA ASP A 38 0.19 -7.56 9.72
C ASP A 38 -0.46 -7.02 11.01
N ILE A 39 -1.54 -6.26 10.85
CA ILE A 39 -2.25 -5.60 11.95
C ILE A 39 -3.24 -6.52 12.69
N THR A 40 -3.34 -7.78 12.28
CA THR A 40 -4.29 -8.74 12.87
C THR A 40 -4.14 -8.87 14.39
N MET A 41 -2.90 -9.00 14.86
CA MET A 41 -2.56 -9.17 16.28
C MET A 41 -1.68 -8.03 16.81
N LEU A 42 -1.37 -7.03 15.98
CA LEU A 42 -0.54 -5.88 16.33
C LEU A 42 -1.42 -4.65 16.54
N GLU A 43 -1.98 -4.52 17.74
CA GLU A 43 -2.88 -3.41 18.06
C GLU A 43 -2.22 -2.03 17.89
N ASN A 44 -0.95 -1.91 18.28
CA ASN A 44 -0.22 -0.64 18.14
C ASN A 44 -0.09 -0.23 16.68
N GLU A 45 0.26 -1.16 15.79
CA GLU A 45 0.36 -0.91 14.34
C GLU A 45 -1.02 -0.61 13.74
N ARG A 46 -2.06 -1.32 14.17
CA ARG A 46 -3.45 -1.03 13.76
C ARG A 46 -3.87 0.39 14.12
N GLN A 47 -3.61 0.81 15.36
CA GLN A 47 -3.95 2.15 15.85
C GLN A 47 -3.10 3.21 15.17
N TRP A 48 -1.82 2.93 14.93
CA TRP A 48 -0.94 3.80 14.16
C TRP A 48 -1.49 4.00 12.75
N MET A 49 -1.86 2.93 12.06
CA MET A 49 -2.46 2.99 10.73
C MET A 49 -3.70 3.88 10.72
N TYR A 50 -4.66 3.69 11.65
CA TYR A 50 -5.87 4.52 11.71
C TYR A 50 -5.60 6.00 11.93
N ARG A 51 -4.61 6.34 12.76
CA ARG A 51 -4.26 7.74 13.07
C ARG A 51 -3.56 8.45 11.92
N ASN A 52 -2.83 7.72 11.08
CA ASN A 52 -2.04 8.29 9.99
C ASN A 52 -2.78 8.26 8.64
N ILE A 53 -3.99 7.71 8.58
CA ILE A 53 -4.87 7.85 7.41
C ILE A 53 -5.56 9.22 7.47
N PRO A 54 -5.51 10.04 6.40
CA PRO A 54 -6.19 11.32 6.33
C PRO A 54 -7.70 11.19 6.53
N GLN A 55 -8.32 12.12 7.26
CA GLN A 55 -9.75 12.02 7.63
C GLN A 55 -10.69 11.87 6.43
N GLU A 56 -10.37 12.48 5.28
CA GLU A 56 -11.18 12.36 4.06
C GLU A 56 -11.21 10.94 3.46
N LYS A 57 -10.26 10.10 3.85
CA LYS A 57 -10.14 8.69 3.44
C LYS A 57 -10.74 7.73 4.46
N HIS A 58 -11.27 8.24 5.59
CA HIS A 58 -11.97 7.39 6.55
C HIS A 58 -13.34 7.01 6.00
N PRO A 59 -13.77 5.75 6.16
CA PRO A 59 -15.10 5.33 5.75
C PRO A 59 -16.17 6.05 6.59
N GLU A 60 -17.34 6.31 6.00
CA GLU A 60 -18.48 6.93 6.72
C GLU A 60 -18.93 6.11 7.94
N LYS A 61 -18.68 4.80 7.92
CA LYS A 61 -19.00 3.89 9.02
C LYS A 61 -17.88 2.86 9.23
N GLY A 62 -17.43 2.76 10.48
CA GLY A 62 -16.43 1.79 10.89
C GLY A 62 -15.01 2.32 10.76
N ASN A 63 -14.03 1.42 10.77
CA ASN A 63 -12.62 1.76 10.66
C ASN A 63 -12.11 1.50 9.24
N PRO A 64 -11.04 2.20 8.81
CA PRO A 64 -10.36 1.88 7.55
C PRO A 64 -9.99 0.39 7.49
N MET A 65 -10.25 -0.23 6.34
CA MET A 65 -9.99 -1.65 6.13
C MET A 65 -8.68 -1.83 5.36
N PRO A 66 -7.85 -2.83 5.71
CA PRO A 66 -6.69 -3.17 4.91
C PRO A 66 -7.12 -3.69 3.52
N PRO A 67 -6.23 -3.58 2.50
CA PRO A 67 -4.88 -3.06 2.58
C PRO A 67 -4.79 -1.53 2.61
N GLN A 68 -3.78 -1.00 3.31
CA GLN A 68 -3.46 0.43 3.40
C GLN A 68 -1.97 0.64 3.12
N ILE A 69 -1.62 1.56 2.22
CA ILE A 69 -0.26 1.72 1.72
C ILE A 69 0.34 3.03 2.22
N PHE A 70 1.56 2.95 2.73
CA PHE A 70 2.35 4.09 3.18
C PHE A 70 3.74 4.03 2.57
N ASN A 71 4.36 5.19 2.36
CA ASN A 71 5.79 5.32 2.13
C ASN A 71 6.43 5.93 3.38
N GLY A 72 7.07 5.10 4.20
CA GLY A 72 7.50 5.51 5.54
C GLY A 72 6.32 5.89 6.42
N GLN A 73 6.12 7.20 6.64
CA GLN A 73 5.00 7.75 7.43
C GLN A 73 3.95 8.45 6.54
N GLU A 74 4.23 8.63 5.25
CA GLU A 74 3.32 9.32 4.34
C GLU A 74 2.28 8.32 3.80
N TYR A 75 1.01 8.68 3.91
CA TYR A 75 -0.07 7.86 3.38
C TYR A 75 -0.13 7.97 1.86
N CYS A 76 -0.03 6.83 1.17
CA CYS A 76 -0.14 6.77 -0.29
C CYS A 76 -1.60 6.61 -0.70
N GLY A 77 -2.30 5.65 -0.09
CA GLY A 77 -3.69 5.35 -0.44
C GLY A 77 -4.13 3.95 -0.03
N ASP A 78 -5.40 3.66 -0.32
CA ASP A 78 -6.00 2.35 -0.11
C ASP A 78 -5.91 1.48 -1.38
N TYR A 79 -6.65 0.37 -1.39
CA TYR A 79 -6.72 -0.50 -2.56
C TYR A 79 -7.30 0.18 -3.82
N GLU A 80 -8.33 1.01 -3.68
CA GLU A 80 -8.98 1.64 -4.82
C GLU A 80 -8.07 2.71 -5.42
N ASP A 81 -7.38 3.49 -4.60
CA ASP A 81 -6.35 4.43 -5.05
C ASP A 81 -5.22 3.72 -5.80
N PHE A 82 -4.74 2.60 -5.24
CA PHE A 82 -3.74 1.77 -5.90
C PHE A 82 -4.25 1.23 -7.24
N PHE A 83 -5.47 0.72 -7.29
CA PHE A 83 -6.07 0.18 -8.50
C PHE A 83 -6.19 1.25 -9.59
N GLN A 84 -6.68 2.44 -9.26
CA GLN A 84 -6.72 3.59 -10.18
C GLN A 84 -5.32 3.98 -10.67
N SER A 85 -4.33 4.01 -9.78
CA SER A 85 -2.94 4.30 -10.17
C SER A 85 -2.38 3.24 -11.12
N LYS A 86 -2.78 1.97 -10.95
CA LYS A 86 -2.41 0.86 -11.83
C LYS A 86 -3.05 0.99 -13.21
N GLU A 87 -4.34 1.31 -13.28
CA GLU A 87 -5.02 1.57 -14.56
C GLU A 87 -4.40 2.76 -15.31
N ASN A 88 -3.97 3.79 -14.57
CA ASN A 88 -3.32 4.98 -15.12
C ASN A 88 -1.80 4.83 -15.34
N ASN A 89 -1.21 3.67 -15.04
CA ASN A 89 0.24 3.43 -15.10
C ASN A 89 1.09 4.44 -14.27
N THR A 90 0.54 4.92 -13.15
CA THR A 90 1.16 5.92 -12.25
C THR A 90 1.52 5.35 -10.87
N VAL A 91 1.60 4.02 -10.74
CA VAL A 91 1.85 3.35 -9.44
C VAL A 91 3.14 3.83 -8.76
N PHE A 92 4.23 4.05 -9.50
CA PHE A 92 5.48 4.55 -8.92
C PHE A 92 5.31 5.93 -8.28
N SER A 93 4.62 6.85 -8.97
CA SER A 93 4.27 8.16 -8.45
C SER A 93 3.31 8.07 -7.25
N PHE A 94 2.32 7.19 -7.32
CA PHE A 94 1.39 6.90 -6.22
C PHE A 94 2.12 6.44 -4.95
N LEU A 95 3.14 5.59 -5.11
CA LEU A 95 3.99 5.12 -4.02
C LEU A 95 5.01 6.18 -3.54
N GLY A 96 5.06 7.36 -4.17
CA GLY A 96 6.08 8.37 -3.90
C GLY A 96 7.50 7.89 -4.22
N LEU A 97 7.62 6.91 -5.12
CA LEU A 97 8.91 6.45 -5.63
C LEU A 97 9.26 7.37 -6.80
N ASN A 98 10.36 8.12 -6.67
CA ASN A 98 10.91 8.87 -7.80
C ASN A 98 11.06 7.90 -8.98
N SER A 99 10.60 8.31 -10.17
CA SER A 99 10.88 7.64 -11.44
C SER A 99 12.38 7.66 -11.70
N HIS A 100 13.13 6.83 -10.98
CA HIS A 100 14.46 6.45 -11.36
C HIS A 100 14.38 4.99 -11.77
N PRO A 101 13.94 4.67 -13.01
CA PRO A 101 14.74 3.68 -13.70
C PRO A 101 16.15 4.27 -13.64
N SER A 102 17.07 3.63 -12.93
CA SER A 102 18.46 3.77 -13.31
C SER A 102 18.52 3.35 -14.78
N VAL A 103 18.28 4.32 -15.67
CA VAL A 103 18.72 4.27 -17.04
C VAL A 103 20.23 4.18 -16.86
N LYS A 104 20.73 2.95 -16.95
CA LYS A 104 22.10 2.79 -17.39
C LYS A 104 22.10 3.43 -18.77
N GLU A 105 22.61 4.65 -18.81
CA GLU A 105 23.19 5.24 -20.00
C GLU A 105 24.18 4.20 -20.53
N SER A 106 23.70 3.36 -21.45
CA SER A 106 24.58 2.68 -22.37
C SER A 106 24.89 3.70 -23.45
N GLU A 107 25.82 4.61 -23.14
CA GLU A 107 26.72 5.14 -24.16
C GLU A 107 27.47 3.96 -24.76
N SER A 108 27.17 3.61 -26.01
CA SER A 108 28.10 3.14 -27.06
C SER A 108 27.32 2.81 -28.34
#